data_AF-A0A511V416-F1
#
_entry.id   AF-A0A511V416-F1
#
_cell.length_a   1.000
_cell.length_b   1.000
_cell.length_c   1.000
_cell.angle_alpha   90.00
_cell.angle_beta   90.00
_cell.angle_gamma   90.00
#
_symmetry.space_group_name_H-M   'P 1'
#
loop_
_entity.id
_entity.type
_entity.pdbx_description
1 polymer ?
#
loop_
_entity_poly.entity_id
_entity_poly.type
_entity_poly.pdbx_seq_one_letter_code
_entity_poly.pdbx_strand_id
1 'polypeptide(L)'
;MIKCNLAVLMAERGLKIADIASGTGMSRTTISSLVNHNAKGIQYDTFNTLCEFLKVSPGELFIYEPFTFSFEVKEVEERENDFLFKLEADITYKKQVLQEVMLASVVLDMDEKDELCYVGIEVNYSEEMTQLIAPIPRMFHKDMEEEIKEAIMEKLAQTYSFAEDIVVTLK
;
A
#
# COMPACT_ATOMS: atom_id res chain seq x y z
N MET A 1 -3.71 -12.15 -0.20
CA MET A 1 -2.44 -11.66 -0.79
C MET A 1 -1.23 -12.34 -0.14
N ILE A 2 -0.09 -12.41 -0.82
CA ILE A 2 1.19 -12.90 -0.27
C ILE A 2 2.20 -11.76 -0.28
N LYS A 3 2.98 -11.59 0.81
CA LYS A 3 4.05 -10.59 0.90
C LYS A 3 5.34 -11.13 1.48
N CYS A 4 6.45 -10.57 1.00
CA CYS A 4 7.77 -10.81 1.58
C CYS A 4 7.93 -9.98 2.86
N ASN A 5 8.26 -10.61 3.97
CA ASN A 5 8.47 -10.02 5.29
C ASN A 5 9.92 -9.55 5.52
N LEU A 6 10.74 -9.50 4.46
CA LEU A 6 12.17 -9.26 4.57
C LEU A 6 12.50 -7.92 5.24
N ALA A 7 11.72 -6.86 4.96
CA ALA A 7 11.91 -5.55 5.58
C ALA A 7 11.80 -5.61 7.12
N VAL A 8 10.84 -6.39 7.63
CA VAL A 8 10.61 -6.55 9.07
C VAL A 8 11.74 -7.37 9.69
N LEU A 9 12.07 -8.53 9.10
CA LEU A 9 13.17 -9.38 9.56
C LEU A 9 14.52 -8.65 9.59
N MET A 10 14.75 -7.75 8.63
CA MET A 10 15.92 -6.89 8.61
C MET A 10 15.92 -5.89 9.77
N ALA A 11 14.81 -5.20 9.97
CA ALA A 11 14.68 -4.20 11.03
C ALA A 11 14.86 -4.81 12.42
N GLU A 12 14.22 -5.96 12.70
CA GLU A 12 14.34 -6.68 13.97
C GLU A 12 15.77 -7.11 14.32
N ARG A 13 16.61 -7.30 13.29
CA ARG A 13 17.98 -7.82 13.42
C ARG A 13 19.04 -6.77 13.15
N GLY A 14 18.64 -5.53 12.88
CA GLY A 14 19.55 -4.45 12.52
C GLY A 14 20.34 -4.70 11.22
N LEU A 15 19.82 -5.53 10.31
CA LEU A 15 20.46 -5.86 9.05
C LEU A 15 20.18 -4.80 7.98
N LYS A 16 21.20 -4.46 7.20
CA LYS A 16 21.10 -3.63 6.00
C LYS A 16 21.10 -4.51 4.76
N ILE A 17 20.65 -3.94 3.64
CA ILE A 17 20.71 -4.61 2.32
C ILE A 17 22.13 -5.09 2.00
N ALA A 18 23.14 -4.30 2.40
CA ALA A 18 24.54 -4.65 2.21
C ALA A 18 24.96 -5.92 2.97
N ASP A 19 24.46 -6.12 4.19
CA ASP A 19 24.80 -7.29 5.01
C ASP A 19 24.24 -8.57 4.39
N ILE A 20 22.99 -8.51 3.91
CA ILE A 20 22.38 -9.63 3.18
C ILE A 20 23.15 -9.89 1.89
N ALA A 21 23.44 -8.87 1.09
CA ALA A 21 24.14 -9.03 -0.18
C ALA A 21 25.51 -9.70 0.01
N SER A 22 26.26 -9.30 1.05
CA SER A 22 27.54 -9.90 1.39
C SER A 22 27.40 -11.34 1.92
N GLY A 23 26.34 -11.64 2.67
CA GLY A 23 26.11 -12.96 3.25
C GLY A 23 25.49 -13.98 2.30
N THR A 24 24.75 -13.54 1.28
CA THR A 24 24.03 -14.41 0.35
C THR A 24 24.60 -14.40 -1.06
N GLY A 25 25.46 -13.43 -1.40
CA GLY A 25 25.94 -13.22 -2.76
C GLY A 25 24.87 -12.66 -3.72
N MET A 26 23.67 -12.33 -3.22
CA MET A 26 22.60 -11.77 -4.04
C MET A 26 22.87 -10.30 -4.42
N SER A 27 22.33 -9.89 -5.56
CA SER A 27 22.40 -8.48 -5.97
C SER A 27 21.61 -7.59 -5.02
N ARG A 28 22.14 -6.40 -4.73
CA ARG A 28 21.42 -5.39 -3.91
C ARG A 28 20.09 -4.99 -4.53
N THR A 29 19.99 -4.98 -5.86
CA THR A 29 18.76 -4.68 -6.60
C THR A 29 17.67 -5.73 -6.31
N THR A 30 18.03 -7.01 -6.33
CA THR A 30 17.11 -8.11 -5.98
C THR A 30 16.60 -7.97 -4.55
N ILE A 31 17.51 -7.74 -3.60
CA ILE A 31 17.16 -7.58 -2.17
C ILE A 31 16.26 -6.34 -1.98
N SER A 32 16.63 -5.21 -2.59
CA SER A 32 15.84 -3.98 -2.54
C SER A 32 14.42 -4.18 -3.07
N SER A 33 14.27 -4.90 -4.18
CA SER A 33 12.95 -5.23 -4.75
C SER A 33 12.09 -6.06 -3.78
N LEU A 34 12.69 -7.03 -3.07
CA LEU A 34 12.00 -7.83 -2.06
C LEU A 34 11.61 -7.00 -0.82
N VAL A 35 12.53 -6.14 -0.35
CA VAL A 35 12.30 -5.25 0.81
C VAL A 35 11.19 -4.24 0.53
N ASN A 36 11.14 -3.69 -0.68
CA ASN A 36 10.15 -2.69 -1.08
C ASN A 36 8.84 -3.30 -1.62
N HIS A 37 8.65 -4.61 -1.52
CA HIS A 37 7.47 -5.33 -2.04
C HIS A 37 7.22 -5.18 -3.56
N ASN A 38 8.23 -4.79 -4.34
CA ASN A 38 8.12 -4.58 -5.80
C ASN A 38 8.36 -5.86 -6.61
N ALA A 39 8.74 -6.95 -5.95
CA ALA A 39 9.02 -8.21 -6.61
C ALA A 39 7.72 -8.90 -7.04
N LYS A 40 7.58 -9.19 -8.34
CA LYS A 40 6.44 -9.96 -8.90
C LYS A 40 6.51 -11.46 -8.61
N GLY A 41 7.62 -11.92 -8.04
CA GLY A 41 7.87 -13.32 -7.72
C GLY A 41 9.30 -13.50 -7.21
N ILE A 42 9.60 -14.71 -6.73
CA ILE A 42 10.92 -15.09 -6.24
C ILE A 42 11.25 -16.51 -6.75
N GLN A 43 12.50 -16.74 -7.12
CA GLN A 43 12.97 -18.09 -7.46
C GLN A 43 13.22 -18.90 -6.18
N TYR A 44 12.99 -20.22 -6.22
CA TYR A 44 13.19 -21.07 -5.04
C TYR A 44 14.61 -21.03 -4.49
N ASP A 45 15.64 -20.97 -5.34
CA ASP A 45 17.02 -20.87 -4.88
C ASP A 45 17.27 -19.58 -4.09
N THR A 46 16.67 -18.47 -4.54
CA THR A 46 16.75 -17.18 -3.83
C THR A 46 16.03 -17.26 -2.50
N PHE A 47 14.86 -17.90 -2.50
CA PHE A 47 14.07 -18.10 -1.30
C PHE A 47 14.80 -18.97 -0.26
N ASN A 48 15.36 -20.11 -0.70
CA ASN A 48 16.15 -21.00 0.13
C ASN A 48 17.36 -20.28 0.74
N THR A 49 18.10 -19.53 -0.09
CA THR A 49 19.28 -18.76 0.36
C THR A 49 18.92 -17.75 1.45
N LEU A 50 17.80 -17.04 1.29
CA LEU A 50 17.34 -16.09 2.31
C LEU A 50 16.90 -16.79 3.60
N CYS A 51 16.16 -17.91 3.49
CA CYS A 51 15.76 -18.70 4.66
C CYS A 51 16.97 -19.23 5.44
N GLU A 52 18.00 -19.73 4.76
CA GLU A 52 19.24 -20.21 5.38
C GLU A 52 20.02 -19.08 6.06
N PHE A 53 20.24 -17.97 5.35
CA PHE A 53 20.97 -16.82 5.87
C PHE A 53 20.28 -16.20 7.09
N LEU A 54 18.96 -16.03 7.00
CA LEU A 54 18.13 -15.49 8.08
C LEU A 54 17.75 -16.56 9.10
N LYS A 55 18.04 -17.85 8.90
CA LYS A 55 17.62 -18.92 9.82
C LYS A 55 16.13 -18.85 10.17
N VAL A 56 15.29 -18.59 9.17
CA VAL A 56 13.83 -18.50 9.30
C VAL A 56 13.16 -19.56 8.45
N SER A 57 11.93 -19.89 8.81
CA SER A 57 11.07 -20.71 7.98
C SER A 57 10.51 -19.92 6.78
N PRO A 58 10.07 -20.63 5.72
CA PRO A 58 9.31 -20.05 4.63
C PRO A 58 8.15 -19.14 5.07
N GLY A 59 7.40 -19.54 6.10
CA GLY A 59 6.24 -18.81 6.60
C GLY A 59 6.58 -17.56 7.40
N GLU A 60 7.82 -17.44 7.90
CA GLU A 60 8.30 -16.20 8.52
C GLU A 60 8.80 -15.19 7.47
N LEU A 61 9.32 -15.67 6.34
CA LEU A 61 9.82 -14.83 5.25
C LEU A 61 8.73 -14.43 4.25
N PHE A 62 7.72 -15.27 4.01
CA PHE A 62 6.55 -14.92 3.21
C PHE A 62 5.26 -15.14 3.99
N ILE A 63 4.54 -14.04 4.18
CA ILE A 63 3.27 -14.00 4.91
C ILE A 63 2.13 -14.07 3.91
N TYR A 64 1.22 -15.01 4.15
CA TYR A 64 -0.06 -15.06 3.44
C TYR A 64 -1.16 -14.52 4.35
N GLU A 65 -1.90 -13.55 3.84
CA GLU A 65 -3.14 -13.08 4.46
C GLU A 65 -4.30 -13.25 3.48
N PRO A 66 -5.42 -13.89 3.86
CA PRO A 66 -6.62 -13.99 3.04
C PRO A 66 -7.41 -12.67 3.08
N PHE A 67 -6.74 -11.61 2.66
CA PHE A 67 -7.22 -10.23 2.58
C PHE A 67 -7.23 -9.81 1.11
N THR A 68 -8.36 -9.26 0.66
CA THR A 68 -8.56 -8.63 -0.64
C THR A 68 -9.45 -7.41 -0.46
N PHE A 69 -9.21 -6.38 -1.26
CA PHE A 69 -9.98 -5.15 -1.23
C PHE A 69 -10.05 -4.54 -2.63
N SER A 70 -11.05 -3.72 -2.88
CA SER A 70 -11.12 -2.81 -4.02
C SER A 70 -11.89 -1.56 -3.64
N PHE A 71 -11.53 -0.43 -4.25
CA PHE A 71 -12.14 0.86 -4.00
C PHE A 71 -12.54 1.53 -5.31
N GLU A 72 -13.75 2.06 -5.38
CA GLU A 72 -14.21 2.77 -6.57
C GLU A 72 -14.88 4.09 -6.16
N VAL A 73 -14.46 5.19 -6.79
CA VAL A 73 -15.10 6.49 -6.56
C VAL A 73 -16.43 6.55 -7.33
N LYS A 74 -17.54 6.62 -6.59
CA LYS A 74 -18.89 6.71 -7.18
C LYS A 74 -19.38 8.13 -7.39
N GLU A 75 -19.07 9.01 -6.45
CA GLU A 75 -19.56 10.39 -6.45
C GLU A 75 -18.49 11.33 -5.90
N VAL A 76 -18.47 12.54 -6.44
CA VAL A 76 -17.61 13.64 -5.98
C VAL A 76 -18.49 14.87 -5.79
N GLU A 77 -18.48 15.44 -4.60
CA GLU A 77 -19.19 16.68 -4.27
C GLU A 77 -18.17 17.77 -3.96
N GLU A 78 -18.25 18.92 -4.64
CA GLU A 78 -17.45 20.09 -4.32
C GLU A 78 -18.03 20.83 -3.11
N ARG A 79 -17.16 21.24 -2.19
CA ARG A 79 -17.49 22.00 -0.99
C ARG A 79 -16.65 23.27 -0.96
N GLU A 80 -16.90 24.14 0.03
CA GLU A 80 -16.25 25.45 0.11
C GLU A 80 -14.71 25.38 0.15
N ASN A 81 -14.14 24.34 0.78
CA ASN A 81 -12.69 24.23 1.01
C ASN A 81 -12.07 22.89 0.57
N ASP A 82 -12.88 21.93 0.14
CA ASP A 82 -12.47 20.56 -0.16
C ASP A 82 -13.44 19.88 -1.13
N PHE A 83 -13.12 18.64 -1.48
CA PHE A 83 -14.00 17.76 -2.23
C PHE A 83 -14.36 16.55 -1.37
N LEU A 84 -15.63 16.19 -1.34
CA LEU A 84 -16.08 14.93 -0.74
C LEU A 84 -16.15 13.84 -1.80
N PHE A 85 -15.32 12.82 -1.64
CA PHE A 85 -15.34 11.62 -2.45
C PHE A 85 -16.13 10.53 -1.71
N LYS A 86 -17.09 9.91 -2.41
CA LYS A 86 -17.78 8.70 -1.94
C LYS A 86 -17.15 7.49 -2.60
N LEU A 87 -16.46 6.67 -1.81
CA LEU A 87 -15.78 5.47 -2.29
C LEU A 87 -16.61 4.24 -1.91
N GLU A 88 -17.03 3.46 -2.89
CA GLU A 88 -17.49 2.10 -2.64
C GLU A 88 -16.29 1.22 -2.31
N ALA A 89 -16.35 0.54 -1.17
CA ALA A 89 -15.32 -0.34 -0.66
C ALA A 89 -15.86 -1.77 -0.61
N ASP A 90 -15.18 -2.67 -1.32
CA ASP A 90 -15.42 -4.11 -1.24
C ASP A 90 -14.23 -4.77 -0.55
N ILE A 91 -14.42 -5.29 0.67
CA ILE A 91 -13.35 -5.83 1.48
C ILE A 91 -13.69 -7.26 1.88
N THR A 92 -12.73 -8.17 1.74
CA THR A 92 -12.84 -9.53 2.23
C THR A 92 -11.65 -9.89 3.10
N TYR A 93 -11.91 -10.33 4.32
CA TYR A 93 -10.90 -10.87 5.23
C TYR A 93 -11.37 -12.17 5.88
N LYS A 94 -10.61 -13.27 5.72
CA LYS A 94 -10.93 -14.57 6.34
C LYS A 94 -12.40 -15.03 6.13
N LYS A 95 -12.96 -14.79 4.94
CA LYS A 95 -14.36 -15.07 4.53
C LYS A 95 -15.42 -14.10 5.08
N GLN A 96 -15.04 -13.13 5.91
CA GLN A 96 -15.91 -12.00 6.22
C GLN A 96 -15.87 -11.04 5.04
N VAL A 97 -17.04 -10.57 4.63
CA VAL A 97 -17.21 -9.64 3.51
C VAL A 97 -17.83 -8.37 4.07
N LEU A 98 -17.25 -7.24 3.74
CA LEU A 98 -17.75 -5.91 4.06
C LEU A 98 -17.90 -5.13 2.75
N GLN A 99 -19.09 -4.60 2.52
CA GLN A 99 -19.39 -3.71 1.41
C GLN A 99 -19.99 -2.43 1.98
N GLU A 100 -19.30 -1.32 1.82
CA GLU A 100 -19.75 -0.04 2.38
C GLU A 100 -19.33 1.13 1.49
N VAL A 101 -19.91 2.31 1.77
CA VAL A 101 -19.47 3.56 1.16
C VAL A 101 -18.69 4.35 2.21
N MET A 102 -17.40 4.56 1.94
CA MET A 102 -16.54 5.42 2.73
C MET A 102 -16.59 6.86 2.21
N LEU A 103 -16.35 7.81 3.11
CA LEU A 103 -16.27 9.22 2.77
C LEU A 103 -14.82 9.69 2.91
N ALA A 104 -14.23 10.18 1.82
CA ALA A 104 -12.92 10.82 1.85
C ALA A 104 -13.04 12.32 1.59
N SER A 105 -12.45 13.12 2.46
CA SER A 105 -12.28 14.56 2.24
C SER A 105 -10.95 14.76 1.51
N VAL A 106 -10.98 15.45 0.38
CA VAL A 106 -9.84 15.62 -0.52
C VAL A 106 -9.55 17.11 -0.71
N VAL A 107 -8.36 17.53 -0.32
CA VAL A 107 -7.85 18.89 -0.51
C VAL A 107 -6.84 18.88 -1.64
N LEU A 108 -6.98 19.83 -2.56
CA LEU A 108 -6.14 19.98 -3.74
C LEU A 108 -5.33 21.28 -3.65
N ASP A 109 -4.10 21.27 -4.16
CA ASP A 109 -3.33 22.49 -4.41
C ASP A 109 -2.81 22.50 -5.85
N MET A 110 -2.82 23.67 -6.46
CA MET A 110 -2.43 23.89 -7.85
C MET A 110 -1.13 24.69 -7.90
N ASP A 111 -0.25 24.37 -8.82
CA ASP A 111 0.96 25.17 -9.07
C ASP A 111 0.68 26.42 -9.92
N GLU A 112 1.73 27.18 -10.23
CA GLU A 112 1.64 28.40 -11.05
C GLU A 112 1.22 28.14 -12.52
N LYS A 113 1.18 26.88 -12.95
CA LYS A 113 0.81 26.46 -14.32
C LYS A 113 -0.60 25.87 -14.40
N ASP A 114 -1.39 25.98 -13.34
CA ASP A 114 -2.69 25.32 -13.20
C ASP A 114 -2.57 23.78 -13.30
N GLU A 115 -1.46 23.20 -12.85
CA GLU A 115 -1.28 21.76 -12.68
C GLU A 115 -1.44 21.36 -11.21
N LEU A 116 -2.10 20.23 -10.94
CA LEU A 116 -2.28 19.72 -9.59
C LEU A 116 -0.92 19.29 -9.03
N CYS A 117 -0.49 19.91 -7.94
CA CYS A 117 0.80 19.65 -7.31
C CYS A 117 0.69 18.98 -5.94
N TYR A 118 -0.49 19.03 -5.31
CA TYR A 118 -0.73 18.36 -4.04
C TYR A 118 -2.15 17.79 -3.94
N VAL A 119 -2.24 16.59 -3.35
CA VAL A 119 -3.51 15.92 -3.01
C VAL A 119 -3.41 15.41 -1.56
N GLY A 120 -4.21 16.01 -0.68
CA GLY A 120 -4.37 15.58 0.70
C GLY A 120 -5.68 14.82 0.86
N ILE A 121 -5.61 13.56 1.27
CA ILE A 121 -6.76 12.67 1.42
C ILE A 121 -6.94 12.33 2.91
N GLU A 122 -8.15 12.51 3.43
CA GLU A 122 -8.55 12.07 4.76
C GLU A 122 -9.76 11.13 4.64
N VAL A 123 -9.58 9.86 5.01
CA VAL A 123 -10.61 8.83 4.83
C VAL A 123 -11.32 8.54 6.16
N ASN A 124 -12.65 8.57 6.14
CA ASN A 124 -13.47 8.15 7.27
C ASN A 124 -13.78 6.65 7.18
N TYR A 125 -13.00 5.84 7.90
CA TYR A 125 -13.24 4.41 8.05
C TYR A 125 -14.38 4.14 9.04
N SER A 126 -15.29 3.23 8.71
CA SER A 126 -16.32 2.79 9.65
C SER A 126 -15.71 2.01 10.82
N GLU A 127 -16.45 1.91 11.93
CA GLU A 127 -16.04 1.07 13.06
C GLU A 127 -15.94 -0.41 12.63
N GLU A 128 -16.86 -0.88 11.79
CA GLU A 128 -16.89 -2.24 11.27
C GLU A 128 -15.65 -2.53 10.42
N MET A 129 -15.29 -1.63 9.50
CA MET A 129 -14.07 -1.75 8.71
C MET A 129 -12.83 -1.74 9.59
N THR A 130 -12.77 -0.81 10.54
CA THR A 130 -11.63 -0.68 11.47
C THR A 130 -11.41 -1.98 12.25
N GLN A 131 -12.48 -2.60 12.76
CA GLN A 131 -12.42 -3.88 13.46
C GLN A 131 -12.02 -5.04 12.54
N LEU A 132 -12.56 -5.06 11.31
CA LEU A 132 -12.27 -6.09 10.32
C LEU A 132 -10.78 -6.12 9.95
N ILE A 133 -10.17 -4.95 9.75
CA ILE A 133 -8.78 -4.84 9.28
C ILE A 133 -7.75 -4.78 10.41
N ALA A 134 -8.14 -4.45 11.66
CA ALA A 134 -7.24 -4.38 12.81
C ALA A 134 -6.25 -5.56 13.00
N PRO A 135 -6.62 -6.84 12.77
CA PRO A 135 -5.70 -7.97 12.95
C PRO A 135 -4.70 -8.15 11.80
N ILE A 136 -4.78 -7.35 10.73
CA ILE A 136 -3.95 -7.51 9.53
C ILE A 136 -2.57 -6.86 9.75
N PRO A 137 -1.46 -7.46 9.27
CA PRO A 137 -0.14 -6.82 9.40
C PRO A 137 -0.05 -5.50 8.63
N ARG A 138 0.62 -4.48 9.22
CA ARG A 138 0.74 -3.10 8.67
C ARG A 138 1.14 -3.02 7.19
N MET A 139 1.96 -3.96 6.70
CA MET A 139 2.36 -4.00 5.30
C MET A 139 1.20 -4.18 4.31
N PHE A 140 0.11 -4.85 4.70
CA PHE A 140 -1.07 -5.02 3.85
C PHE A 140 -1.99 -3.80 3.91
N HIS A 141 -2.03 -3.09 5.03
CA HIS A 141 -2.74 -1.81 5.12
C HIS A 141 -2.17 -0.78 4.15
N LYS A 142 -0.83 -0.77 3.95
CA LYS A 142 -0.21 0.12 2.98
C LYS A 142 -0.72 -0.10 1.55
N ASP A 143 -0.97 -1.34 1.13
CA ASP A 143 -1.51 -1.59 -0.21
C ASP A 143 -2.94 -1.07 -0.33
N MET A 144 -3.72 -1.22 0.73
CA MET A 144 -5.07 -0.68 0.79
C MET A 144 -5.05 0.87 0.73
N GLU A 145 -4.12 1.51 1.43
CA GLU A 145 -3.90 2.96 1.36
C GLU A 145 -3.48 3.40 -0.05
N GLU A 146 -2.58 2.66 -0.73
CA GLU A 146 -2.19 2.97 -2.10
C GLU A 146 -3.35 2.77 -3.10
N GLU A 147 -4.16 1.71 -2.97
CA GLU A 147 -5.33 1.48 -3.82
C GLU A 147 -6.36 2.61 -3.69
N ILE A 148 -6.60 3.10 -2.47
CA ILE A 148 -7.47 4.26 -2.24
C ILE A 148 -6.92 5.51 -2.95
N LYS A 149 -5.61 5.76 -2.84
CA LYS A 149 -4.97 6.87 -3.55
C LYS A 149 -5.13 6.72 -5.04
N GLU A 150 -4.86 5.53 -5.60
CA GLU A 150 -4.99 5.24 -7.02
C GLU A 150 -6.42 5.50 -7.51
N ALA A 151 -7.44 5.02 -6.80
CA ALA A 151 -8.84 5.25 -7.15
C ALA A 151 -9.21 6.75 -7.18
N ILE A 152 -8.74 7.52 -6.19
CA ILE A 152 -8.98 8.98 -6.13
C ILE A 152 -8.20 9.70 -7.24
N MET A 153 -6.94 9.34 -7.45
CA MET A 153 -6.08 9.94 -8.47
C MET A 153 -6.60 9.66 -9.88
N GLU A 154 -7.10 8.45 -10.16
CA GLU A 154 -7.73 8.12 -11.44
C GLU A 154 -8.96 9.01 -11.67
N LYS A 155 -9.75 9.26 -10.63
CA LYS A 155 -10.90 10.17 -10.73
C LYS A 155 -10.47 11.61 -11.00
N LEU A 156 -9.45 12.11 -10.31
CA LEU A 156 -8.92 13.46 -10.49
C LEU A 156 -8.30 13.66 -11.88
N ALA A 157 -7.63 12.64 -12.44
CA ALA A 157 -7.00 12.70 -13.76
C ALA A 157 -8.00 12.90 -14.91
N GLN A 158 -9.29 12.65 -14.67
CA GLN A 158 -10.37 12.93 -15.63
C GLN A 158 -10.67 14.44 -15.74
N THR A 159 -10.18 15.26 -14.81
CA THR A 159 -10.51 16.68 -14.70
C THR A 159 -9.27 17.58 -14.67
N TYR A 160 -8.18 17.12 -14.04
CA TYR A 160 -6.98 17.93 -13.82
C TYR A 160 -5.75 17.32 -14.50
N SER A 161 -4.82 18.18 -14.94
CA SER A 161 -3.44 17.81 -15.25
C SER A 161 -2.62 17.74 -13.96
N PHE A 162 -1.60 16.88 -13.94
CA PHE A 162 -0.73 16.69 -12.76
C PHE A 162 0.68 17.22 -13.03
N ALA A 163 1.24 17.91 -12.04
CA ALA A 163 2.64 18.28 -12.04
C ALA A 163 3.53 17.03 -11.96
N GLU A 164 4.75 17.11 -12.51
CA GLU A 164 5.70 15.98 -12.50
C GLU A 164 6.08 15.52 -11.09
N ASP A 165 6.07 16.43 -10.12
CA ASP A 165 6.47 16.23 -8.73
C ASP A 165 5.29 16.23 -7.74
N ILE A 166 4.09 15.88 -8.23
CA ILE A 166 2.86 15.80 -7.43
C ILE A 166 3.06 15.02 -6.12
N VAL A 167 2.57 15.59 -5.02
CA VAL A 167 2.61 14.98 -3.69
C VAL A 167 1.22 14.49 -3.30
N VAL A 168 1.09 13.19 -3.07
CA VAL A 168 -0.16 12.57 -2.60
C VAL A 168 0.00 12.05 -1.18
N THR A 169 -0.87 12.50 -0.28
CA THR A 169 -0.89 12.06 1.11
C THR A 169 -2.25 11.47 1.47
N LEU A 170 -2.24 10.42 2.29
CA LEU A 170 -3.44 9.81 2.86
C LEU A 170 -3.27 9.75 4.37
N LYS A 171 -4.28 10.22 5.10
CA LYS A 171 -4.37 10.19 6.56
C LYS A 171 -5.58 9.38 7.01
#